data_AF-A0A965LSF9-F1
#
_entry.id   AF-A0A965LSF9-F1
#
_cell.length_a   1.000
_cell.length_b   1.000
_cell.length_c   1.000
_cell.angle_alpha   90.00
_cell.angle_beta   90.00
_cell.angle_gamma   90.00
#
_symmetry.space_group_name_H-M   'P 1'
#
loop_
_entity.id
_entity.type
_entity.pdbx_description
1 polymer ?
#
loop_
_entity_poly.entity_id
_entity_poly.type
_entity_poly.pdbx_seq_one_letter_code
_entity_poly.pdbx_strand_id
1 'polypeptide(L)'
;MLKPTGTPERLRYQERDGFHLLDLGNTKARQWAIESISEEITRSGLSFYRQDFNLYPAYFWQTDEKPDEIGLREIRHINGLYSFLDELARRHPSLILDNCAAGGRRLDFEMMRRCIVLWRSDSTWGDKAFPENVQAMTHGLSHWLPLHGLGAAATDDLALRSGMGACGGFSINYRDPKAVTALRKHLDHYLRVRPLFTTSPCAKSPPLPCSF
;
A
#
# COMPACT_ATOMS: atom_id res chain seq x y z
N MET A 1 8.46 -18.91 -10.47
CA MET A 1 7.27 -18.04 -10.33
C MET A 1 6.03 -18.87 -10.62
N LEU A 2 4.90 -18.55 -9.98
CA LEU A 2 3.60 -19.19 -10.20
C LEU A 2 2.92 -18.54 -11.40
N LYS A 3 2.19 -19.36 -12.16
CA LYS A 3 1.34 -18.94 -13.28
C LYS A 3 -0.12 -19.08 -12.88
N PRO A 4 -1.01 -18.19 -13.35
CA PRO A 4 -2.42 -18.33 -13.11
C PRO A 4 -2.99 -19.47 -13.97
N THR A 5 -3.98 -20.19 -13.47
CA THR A 5 -4.75 -21.17 -14.25
C THR A 5 -6.23 -21.11 -13.89
N GLY A 6 -7.10 -21.39 -14.84
CA GLY A 6 -8.54 -21.51 -14.58
C GLY A 6 -9.19 -20.18 -14.22
N THR A 7 -8.65 -19.06 -14.69
CA THR A 7 -9.22 -17.74 -14.42
C THR A 7 -10.58 -17.57 -15.11
N PRO A 8 -11.58 -16.98 -14.43
CA PRO A 8 -12.86 -16.66 -15.05
C PRO A 8 -12.67 -15.60 -16.13
N GLU A 9 -13.66 -15.47 -17.04
CA GLU A 9 -13.57 -14.57 -18.20
C GLU A 9 -13.12 -13.14 -17.84
N ARG A 10 -13.69 -12.55 -16.79
CA ARG A 10 -13.33 -11.20 -16.31
C ARG A 10 -11.86 -11.05 -15.86
N LEU A 11 -11.15 -12.16 -15.58
CA LEU A 11 -9.76 -12.21 -15.11
C LEU A 11 -8.81 -12.90 -16.10
N ARG A 12 -9.31 -13.33 -17.26
CA ARG A 12 -8.53 -14.09 -18.25
C ARG A 12 -7.33 -13.35 -18.81
N TYR A 13 -7.34 -12.02 -18.70
CA TYR A 13 -6.20 -11.18 -19.03
C TYR A 13 -4.94 -11.57 -18.22
N GLN A 14 -5.07 -12.07 -16.98
CA GLN A 14 -3.90 -12.50 -16.19
C GLN A 14 -3.17 -13.68 -16.86
N GLU A 15 -3.90 -14.61 -17.49
CA GLU A 15 -3.30 -15.69 -18.27
C GLU A 15 -2.82 -15.19 -19.64
N ARG A 16 -3.70 -14.51 -20.39
CA ARG A 16 -3.44 -14.05 -21.76
C ARG A 16 -2.22 -13.13 -21.85
N ASP A 17 -2.09 -12.23 -20.88
CA ASP A 17 -1.05 -11.19 -20.89
C ASP A 17 0.21 -11.61 -20.11
N GLY A 18 0.28 -12.88 -19.68
CA GLY A 18 1.50 -13.48 -19.13
C GLY A 18 1.85 -13.02 -17.71
N PHE A 19 0.86 -12.78 -16.86
CA PHE A 19 1.12 -12.39 -15.47
C PHE A 19 1.75 -13.55 -14.69
N HIS A 20 2.66 -13.23 -13.78
CA HIS A 20 3.34 -14.19 -12.91
C HIS A 20 3.37 -13.69 -11.48
N LEU A 21 3.29 -14.60 -10.52
CA LEU A 21 3.43 -14.32 -9.10
C LEU A 21 4.74 -14.91 -8.58
N LEU A 22 5.56 -14.09 -7.92
CA LEU A 22 6.71 -14.60 -7.18
C LEU A 22 6.22 -15.43 -6.00
N ASP A 23 6.72 -16.66 -5.89
CA ASP A 23 6.36 -17.56 -4.80
C ASP A 23 7.16 -17.22 -3.53
N LEU A 24 6.64 -16.27 -2.75
CA LEU A 24 7.24 -15.89 -1.46
C LEU A 24 7.19 -17.01 -0.41
N GLY A 25 6.39 -18.06 -0.62
CA GLY A 25 6.42 -19.26 0.21
C GLY A 25 7.68 -20.09 0.00
N ASN A 26 8.30 -20.01 -1.17
CA ASN A 26 9.58 -20.63 -1.46
C ASN A 26 10.74 -19.80 -0.89
N THR A 27 11.50 -20.39 0.03
CA THR A 27 12.61 -19.70 0.72
C THR A 27 13.67 -19.14 -0.24
N LYS A 28 14.00 -19.83 -1.34
CA LYS A 28 15.00 -19.33 -2.31
C LYS A 28 14.49 -18.10 -3.05
N ALA A 29 13.23 -18.13 -3.49
CA ALA A 29 12.60 -17.00 -4.15
C ALA A 29 12.44 -15.80 -3.21
N ARG A 30 12.06 -16.04 -1.95
CA ARG A 30 11.98 -14.99 -0.92
C ARG A 30 13.35 -14.39 -0.62
N GLN A 31 14.39 -15.21 -0.44
CA GLN A 31 15.75 -14.73 -0.20
C GLN A 31 16.24 -13.86 -1.36
N TRP A 32 16.03 -14.31 -2.60
CA TRP A 32 16.36 -13.53 -3.79
C TRP A 32 15.64 -12.16 -3.79
N ALA A 33 14.35 -12.12 -3.44
CA ALA A 33 13.61 -10.86 -3.35
C ALA A 33 14.17 -9.93 -2.27
N ILE A 34 14.46 -10.46 -1.08
CA ILE A 34 15.05 -9.71 0.02
C ILE A 34 16.38 -9.09 -0.43
N GLU A 35 17.27 -9.90 -1.00
CA GLU A 35 18.59 -9.44 -1.46
C GLU A 35 18.47 -8.37 -2.55
N SER A 36 17.68 -8.65 -3.58
CA SER A 36 17.53 -7.74 -4.73
C SER A 36 16.97 -6.38 -4.32
N ILE A 37 15.93 -6.37 -3.50
CA ILE A 37 15.30 -5.13 -3.05
C ILE A 37 16.18 -4.41 -2.01
N SER A 38 16.82 -5.15 -1.10
CA SER A 38 17.72 -4.58 -0.08
C SER A 38 18.96 -3.93 -0.71
N GLU A 39 19.53 -4.55 -1.73
CA GLU A 39 20.64 -3.99 -2.51
C GLU A 39 20.21 -2.68 -3.19
N GLU A 40 19.05 -2.68 -3.86
CA GLU A 40 18.54 -1.47 -4.52
C GLU A 40 18.29 -0.32 -3.55
N ILE A 41 17.69 -0.62 -2.39
CA ILE A 41 17.49 0.37 -1.33
C ILE A 41 18.81 1.01 -0.90
N THR A 42 19.84 0.19 -0.69
CA THR A 42 21.18 0.65 -0.29
C THR A 42 21.84 1.48 -1.39
N ARG A 43 21.84 0.95 -2.61
CA ARG A 43 22.51 1.51 -3.78
C ARG A 43 21.94 2.86 -4.17
N SER A 44 20.61 3.01 -4.09
CA SER A 44 19.90 4.21 -4.52
C SER A 44 19.53 5.14 -3.35
N GLY A 45 19.79 4.74 -2.09
CA GLY A 45 19.48 5.54 -0.91
C GLY A 45 17.98 5.76 -0.69
N LEU A 46 17.16 4.76 -1.02
CA LEU A 46 15.69 4.89 -0.94
C LEU A 46 15.22 4.99 0.51
N SER A 47 14.41 6.00 0.81
CA SER A 47 13.76 6.15 2.13
C SER A 47 12.36 5.55 2.20
N PHE A 48 11.74 5.25 1.04
CA PHE A 48 10.40 4.68 0.94
C PHE A 48 10.41 3.48 0.00
N TYR A 49 9.72 2.42 0.40
CA TYR A 49 9.44 1.26 -0.43
C TYR A 49 7.94 0.96 -0.42
N ARG A 50 7.29 0.99 -1.58
CA ARG A 50 5.89 0.60 -1.74
C ARG A 50 5.81 -0.83 -2.24
N GLN A 51 5.21 -1.71 -1.44
CA GLN A 51 4.82 -3.04 -1.88
C GLN A 51 3.41 -2.98 -2.47
N ASP A 52 3.32 -2.83 -3.79
CA ASP A 52 2.06 -2.95 -4.51
C ASP A 52 1.71 -4.41 -4.82
N PHE A 53 0.44 -4.70 -5.09
CA PHE A 53 -0.04 -6.03 -5.45
C PHE A 53 -1.31 -5.98 -6.30
N ASN A 54 -1.12 -6.09 -7.62
CA ASN A 54 -2.18 -5.86 -8.62
C ASN A 54 -2.74 -7.15 -9.22
N LEU A 55 -2.74 -8.24 -8.45
CA LEU A 55 -3.19 -9.57 -8.89
C LEU A 55 -4.46 -10.01 -8.17
N TYR A 56 -5.16 -10.96 -8.76
CA TYR A 56 -6.14 -11.81 -8.07
C TYR A 56 -5.48 -13.15 -7.75
N PRO A 57 -4.90 -13.30 -6.54
CA PRO A 57 -3.88 -14.32 -6.29
C PRO A 57 -4.41 -15.74 -6.14
N ALA A 58 -5.70 -15.92 -5.84
CA ALA A 58 -6.32 -17.24 -5.67
C ALA A 58 -6.00 -18.17 -6.86
N TYR A 59 -6.06 -17.65 -8.10
CA TYR A 59 -5.79 -18.42 -9.31
C TYR A 59 -4.32 -18.73 -9.57
N PHE A 60 -3.39 -18.19 -8.77
CA PHE A 60 -1.97 -18.55 -8.77
C PHE A 60 -1.65 -19.53 -7.64
N TRP A 61 -2.36 -19.42 -6.53
CA TRP A 61 -2.16 -20.27 -5.37
C TRP A 61 -2.80 -21.65 -5.56
N GLN A 62 -4.04 -21.68 -6.04
CA GLN A 62 -4.85 -22.88 -6.24
C GLN A 62 -4.55 -23.56 -7.58
N THR A 63 -3.26 -23.76 -7.89
CA THR A 63 -2.82 -24.37 -9.16
C THR A 63 -2.00 -25.62 -8.87
N ASP A 64 -2.45 -26.78 -9.34
CA ASP A 64 -1.76 -28.06 -9.18
C ASP A 64 -1.39 -28.39 -7.71
N GLU A 65 -2.17 -27.93 -6.73
CA GLU A 65 -2.03 -28.36 -5.33
C GLU A 65 -2.60 -29.76 -5.15
N LYS A 66 -1.92 -30.62 -4.38
CA LYS A 66 -2.47 -31.92 -4.00
C LYS A 66 -3.67 -31.73 -3.07
N PRO A 67 -4.62 -32.68 -3.02
CA PRO A 67 -5.81 -32.56 -2.18
C PRO A 67 -5.53 -32.30 -0.69
N ASP A 68 -4.43 -32.83 -0.15
CA ASP A 68 -3.99 -32.67 1.24
C ASP A 68 -3.15 -31.39 1.48
N GLU A 69 -2.84 -30.64 0.42
CA GLU A 69 -2.02 -29.42 0.46
C GLU A 69 -2.80 -28.15 0.10
N ILE A 70 -4.10 -28.26 -0.19
CA ILE A 70 -4.93 -27.11 -0.62
C ILE A 70 -4.83 -25.98 0.41
N GLY A 71 -4.47 -24.78 -0.08
CA GLY A 71 -4.32 -23.58 0.74
C GLY A 71 -2.97 -23.45 1.44
N LEU A 72 -2.11 -24.48 1.43
CA LEU A 72 -0.76 -24.37 1.99
C LEU A 72 0.08 -23.35 1.21
N ARG A 73 -0.11 -23.23 -0.10
CA ARG A 73 0.64 -22.24 -0.89
C ARG A 73 0.25 -20.81 -0.54
N GLU A 74 -1.04 -20.55 -0.34
CA GLU A 74 -1.54 -19.25 0.09
C GLU A 74 -0.95 -18.85 1.45
N ILE A 75 -1.09 -19.68 2.48
CA ILE A 75 -0.57 -19.34 3.81
C ILE A 75 0.96 -19.21 3.81
N ARG A 76 1.68 -20.04 3.05
CA ARG A 76 3.13 -19.90 2.89
C ARG A 76 3.51 -18.61 2.19
N HIS A 77 2.76 -18.19 1.17
CA HIS A 77 2.98 -16.92 0.49
C HIS A 77 2.78 -15.74 1.46
N ILE A 78 1.70 -15.73 2.24
CA ILE A 78 1.41 -14.66 3.21
C ILE A 78 2.48 -14.59 4.30
N ASN A 79 2.85 -15.73 4.91
CA ASN A 79 3.95 -15.76 5.88
C ASN A 79 5.28 -15.33 5.26
N GLY A 80 5.51 -15.70 3.99
CA GLY A 80 6.67 -15.27 3.22
C GLY A 80 6.69 -13.76 2.98
N LEU A 81 5.55 -13.15 2.66
CA LEU A 81 5.40 -11.71 2.51
C LEU A 81 5.72 -10.99 3.82
N TYR A 82 5.18 -11.46 4.94
CA TYR A 82 5.48 -10.87 6.25
C TYR A 82 6.97 -10.98 6.58
N SER A 83 7.57 -12.16 6.40
CA SER A 83 9.01 -12.35 6.59
C SER A 83 9.86 -11.47 5.68
N PHE A 84 9.43 -11.24 4.44
CA PHE A 84 10.10 -10.34 3.50
C PHE A 84 10.08 -8.90 4.00
N LEU A 85 8.93 -8.39 4.42
CA LEU A 85 8.78 -7.02 4.95
C LEU A 85 9.56 -6.83 6.26
N ASP A 86 9.45 -7.79 7.18
CA ASP A 86 10.15 -7.76 8.48
C ASP A 86 11.68 -7.72 8.27
N GLU A 87 12.19 -8.49 7.31
CA GLU A 87 13.63 -8.50 7.02
C GLU A 87 14.10 -7.22 6.32
N LEU A 88 13.28 -6.61 5.45
CA LEU A 88 13.60 -5.29 4.89
C LEU A 88 13.66 -4.21 5.97
N ALA A 89 12.69 -4.18 6.89
CA ALA A 89 12.69 -3.24 8.01
C ALA A 89 13.90 -3.45 8.94
N ARG A 90 14.27 -4.72 9.20
CA ARG A 90 15.44 -5.07 10.03
C ARG A 90 16.76 -4.59 9.39
N ARG A 91 16.92 -4.78 8.08
CA ARG A 91 18.14 -4.37 7.35
C ARG A 91 18.21 -2.87 7.14
N HIS A 92 17.05 -2.21 7.02
CA HIS A 92 16.92 -0.79 6.73
C HIS A 92 16.03 -0.10 7.76
N PRO A 93 16.51 0.15 9.00
CA PRO A 93 15.66 0.67 10.09
C PRO A 93 15.02 2.04 9.84
N SER A 94 15.55 2.82 8.90
CA SER A 94 15.00 4.12 8.50
C SER A 94 14.08 4.05 7.28
N LEU A 95 13.90 2.86 6.68
CA LEU A 95 13.03 2.67 5.52
C LEU A 95 11.56 2.70 5.96
N ILE A 96 10.78 3.52 5.27
CA ILE A 96 9.33 3.51 5.42
C ILE A 96 8.75 2.52 4.43
N LEU A 97 8.13 1.47 4.95
CA LEU A 97 7.38 0.50 4.17
C LEU A 97 5.94 0.97 3.97
N ASP A 98 5.50 1.00 2.72
CA ASP A 98 4.16 1.41 2.32
C ASP A 98 3.42 0.26 1.65
N ASN A 99 2.17 0.05 2.04
CA ASN A 99 1.34 -1.03 1.52
C ASN A 99 0.36 -0.52 0.48
N CYS A 100 0.32 -1.20 -0.67
CA CYS A 100 -0.65 -0.97 -1.72
C CYS A 100 -1.07 -2.32 -2.33
N ALA A 101 -2.30 -2.41 -2.81
CA ALA A 101 -2.80 -3.55 -3.57
C ALA A 101 -3.91 -3.08 -4.52
N ALA A 102 -3.54 -2.33 -5.57
CA ALA A 102 -4.45 -1.45 -6.31
C ALA A 102 -5.27 -0.55 -5.36
N GLY A 103 -4.55 0.26 -4.59
CA GLY A 103 -5.10 0.94 -3.43
C GLY A 103 -5.22 0.01 -2.22
N GLY A 104 -6.41 -0.06 -1.63
CA GLY A 104 -6.63 -0.60 -0.29
C GLY A 104 -7.11 -2.05 -0.20
N ARG A 105 -6.83 -2.93 -1.17
CA ARG A 105 -7.34 -4.32 -1.12
C ARG A 105 -6.65 -5.22 -0.07
N ARG A 106 -5.67 -4.70 0.64
CA ARG A 106 -4.88 -5.42 1.65
C ARG A 106 -4.64 -4.58 2.90
N LEU A 107 -5.67 -3.86 3.35
CA LEU A 107 -5.61 -3.04 4.58
C LEU A 107 -6.05 -3.87 5.78
N ASP A 108 -5.20 -4.80 6.20
CA ASP A 108 -5.40 -5.68 7.35
C ASP A 108 -4.40 -5.39 8.48
N PHE A 109 -4.69 -5.91 9.67
CA PHE A 109 -3.89 -5.63 10.87
C PHE A 109 -2.44 -6.09 10.77
N GLU A 110 -2.17 -7.24 10.14
CA GLU A 110 -0.80 -7.75 10.03
C GLU A 110 0.04 -6.93 9.05
N MET A 111 -0.57 -6.41 7.98
CA MET A 111 0.09 -5.45 7.10
C MET A 111 0.33 -4.11 7.79
N MET A 112 -0.64 -3.58 8.54
CA MET A 112 -0.50 -2.29 9.24
C MET A 112 0.56 -2.30 10.34
N ARG A 113 0.86 -3.47 10.92
CA ARG A 113 1.96 -3.61 11.89
C ARG A 113 3.34 -3.44 11.24
N ARG A 114 3.42 -3.56 9.91
CA ARG A 114 4.68 -3.55 9.13
C ARG A 114 4.80 -2.35 8.20
N CYS A 115 3.68 -1.90 7.66
CA CYS A 115 3.60 -0.88 6.64
C CYS A 115 2.63 0.23 7.02
N ILE A 116 2.91 1.44 6.55
CA ILE A 116 1.93 2.52 6.52
C ILE A 116 1.05 2.42 5.27
N VAL A 117 -0.01 3.23 5.25
CA VAL A 117 -0.97 3.28 4.13
C VAL A 117 -0.96 4.67 3.52
N LEU A 118 -0.07 4.90 2.55
CA LEU A 118 0.02 6.16 1.81
C LEU A 118 -0.98 6.24 0.65
N TRP A 119 -1.58 5.12 0.24
CA TRP A 119 -2.49 5.05 -0.90
C TRP A 119 -3.62 4.05 -0.68
N ARG A 120 -4.79 4.56 -0.25
CA ARG A 120 -5.94 3.69 0.11
C ARG A 120 -6.87 3.31 -1.05
N SER A 121 -6.86 4.01 -2.18
CA SER A 121 -7.79 3.72 -3.29
C SER A 121 -7.31 4.30 -4.61
N ASP A 122 -7.43 3.51 -5.68
CA ASP A 122 -7.25 3.99 -7.05
C ASP A 122 -8.50 4.69 -7.61
N SER A 123 -9.61 4.75 -6.87
CA SER A 123 -10.85 5.35 -7.35
C SER A 123 -10.74 6.84 -7.71
N THR A 124 -9.65 7.50 -7.30
CA THR A 124 -9.29 8.85 -7.77
C THR A 124 -9.10 8.93 -9.29
N TRP A 125 -8.86 7.80 -9.96
CA TRP A 125 -8.60 7.71 -11.39
C TRP A 125 -9.87 7.46 -12.20
N GLY A 126 -10.81 8.39 -12.14
CA GLY A 126 -11.98 8.41 -13.04
C GLY A 126 -13.17 7.57 -12.58
N ASP A 127 -13.22 7.15 -11.31
CA ASP A 127 -14.45 6.63 -10.73
C ASP A 127 -15.53 7.73 -10.72
N LYS A 128 -16.75 7.39 -11.11
CA LYS A 128 -17.86 8.35 -11.18
C LYS A 128 -18.29 8.89 -9.82
N ALA A 129 -18.01 8.16 -8.75
CA ALA A 129 -18.31 8.55 -7.38
C ALA A 129 -17.14 9.26 -6.69
N PHE A 130 -16.06 9.61 -7.41
CA PHE A 130 -15.01 10.43 -6.86
C PHE A 130 -15.41 11.92 -6.89
N PRO A 131 -15.24 12.69 -5.80
CA PRO A 131 -14.54 12.33 -4.56
C PRO A 131 -15.42 11.82 -3.40
N GLU A 132 -16.73 11.65 -3.58
CA GLU A 132 -17.67 11.24 -2.52
C GLU A 132 -17.32 9.87 -1.90
N ASN A 133 -16.94 8.91 -2.74
CA ASN A 133 -16.50 7.58 -2.30
C ASN A 133 -15.25 7.67 -1.40
N VAL A 134 -14.34 8.59 -1.69
CA VAL A 134 -13.14 8.82 -0.89
C VAL A 134 -13.48 9.43 0.46
N GLN A 135 -14.51 10.27 0.58
CA GLN A 135 -15.00 10.76 1.87
C GLN A 135 -15.53 9.63 2.74
N ALA A 136 -16.34 8.74 2.15
CA ALA A 136 -16.86 7.56 2.83
C ALA A 136 -15.72 6.64 3.31
N MET A 137 -14.70 6.42 2.47
CA MET A 137 -13.50 5.69 2.85
C MET A 137 -12.73 6.39 3.97
N THR A 138 -12.59 7.72 3.92
CA THR A 138 -11.93 8.48 4.98
C THR A 138 -12.63 8.27 6.31
N HIS A 139 -13.96 8.39 6.34
CA HIS A 139 -14.75 8.12 7.54
C HIS A 139 -14.56 6.68 8.04
N GLY A 140 -14.81 5.68 7.19
CA GLY A 140 -14.74 4.27 7.57
C GLY A 140 -13.35 3.85 8.06
N LEU A 141 -12.30 4.21 7.33
CA LEU A 141 -10.93 3.81 7.69
C LEU A 141 -10.41 4.55 8.92
N SER A 142 -10.85 5.78 9.20
CA SER A 142 -10.37 6.52 10.39
C SER A 142 -10.77 5.86 11.72
N HIS A 143 -11.71 4.92 11.71
CA HIS A 143 -12.04 4.11 12.89
C HIS A 143 -11.02 3.01 13.20
N TRP A 144 -10.19 2.62 12.21
CA TRP A 144 -9.33 1.44 12.30
C TRP A 144 -7.86 1.74 11.97
N LEU A 145 -7.62 2.70 11.07
CA LEU A 145 -6.31 3.11 10.58
C LEU A 145 -5.99 4.49 11.11
N PRO A 146 -5.03 4.65 12.04
CA PRO A 146 -4.65 5.98 12.52
C PRO A 146 -3.82 6.76 11.49
N LEU A 147 -2.99 6.05 10.72
CA LEU A 147 -2.06 6.63 9.75
C LEU A 147 -2.48 6.29 8.33
N HIS A 148 -3.47 7.02 7.82
CA HIS A 148 -3.91 6.89 6.42
C HIS A 148 -4.22 8.25 5.79
N GLY A 149 -4.22 8.24 4.47
CA GLY A 149 -4.33 9.41 3.63
C GLY A 149 -4.35 9.01 2.16
N LEU A 150 -4.77 9.94 1.31
CA LEU A 150 -4.79 9.76 -0.13
C LEU A 150 -4.33 11.05 -0.80
N GLY A 151 -4.69 12.21 -0.22
CA GLY A 151 -4.48 13.53 -0.82
C GLY A 151 -5.41 13.75 -2.00
N ALA A 152 -4.90 14.16 -3.16
CA ALA A 152 -5.73 14.32 -4.36
C ALA A 152 -4.95 14.00 -5.65
N ALA A 153 -5.60 13.29 -6.56
CA ALA A 153 -5.17 13.16 -7.96
C ALA A 153 -5.83 14.22 -8.87
N ALA A 154 -6.61 15.14 -8.29
CA ALA A 154 -7.30 16.22 -8.97
C ALA A 154 -6.93 17.57 -8.36
N THR A 155 -7.15 18.65 -9.11
CA THR A 155 -6.76 20.01 -8.73
C THR A 155 -7.87 20.79 -8.00
N ASP A 156 -9.02 20.17 -7.74
CA ASP A 156 -10.13 20.81 -7.03
C ASP A 156 -10.02 20.66 -5.50
N ASP A 157 -10.53 21.65 -4.77
CA ASP A 157 -10.41 21.71 -3.31
C ASP A 157 -11.26 20.62 -2.61
N LEU A 158 -12.32 20.12 -3.24
CA LEU A 158 -13.19 19.09 -2.66
C LEU A 158 -12.47 17.74 -2.64
N ALA A 159 -11.82 17.36 -3.74
CA ALA A 159 -10.98 16.17 -3.82
C ALA A 159 -9.88 16.19 -2.76
N LEU A 160 -9.17 17.31 -2.61
CA LEU A 160 -8.16 17.48 -1.55
C LEU A 160 -8.74 17.20 -0.17
N ARG A 161 -9.83 17.87 0.19
CA ARG A 161 -10.43 17.76 1.53
C ARG A 161 -10.99 16.37 1.79
N SER A 162 -11.50 15.72 0.76
CA SER A 162 -12.01 14.36 0.83
C SER A 162 -10.88 13.36 1.11
N GLY A 163 -9.71 13.59 0.49
CA GLY A 163 -8.60 12.66 0.52
C GLY A 163 -7.53 12.89 1.59
N MET A 164 -7.42 14.10 2.14
CA MET A 164 -6.41 14.45 3.16
C MET A 164 -6.59 13.65 4.46
N GLY A 165 -5.48 13.33 5.11
CA GLY A 165 -5.44 12.65 6.40
C GLY A 165 -4.06 12.80 7.05
N ALA A 166 -3.64 11.80 7.83
CA ALA A 166 -2.32 11.76 8.46
C ALA A 166 -1.17 11.83 7.43
N CYS A 167 -1.43 11.37 6.21
CA CYS A 167 -0.58 11.56 5.03
C CYS A 167 -1.39 12.16 3.85
N GLY A 168 -0.68 12.61 2.82
CA GLY A 168 -1.28 13.17 1.60
C GLY A 168 -0.45 12.81 0.37
N GLY A 169 -1.03 12.04 -0.54
CA GLY A 169 -0.46 11.71 -1.85
C GLY A 169 -0.97 12.67 -2.91
N PHE A 170 -0.09 13.11 -3.80
CA PHE A 170 -0.47 14.02 -4.87
C PHE A 170 0.03 13.48 -6.20
N SER A 171 -0.91 13.02 -7.01
CA SER A 171 -0.63 12.41 -8.30
C SER A 171 -1.07 13.35 -9.41
N ILE A 172 -0.23 14.32 -9.73
CA ILE A 172 -0.50 15.32 -10.76
C ILE A 172 0.52 15.23 -11.90
N ASN A 173 0.13 15.74 -13.07
CA ASN A 173 1.08 15.96 -14.15
C ASN A 173 2.00 17.15 -13.81
N TYR A 174 3.21 16.88 -13.33
CA TYR A 174 4.20 17.92 -12.99
C TYR A 174 4.68 18.75 -14.19
N ARG A 175 4.35 18.33 -15.42
CA ARG A 175 4.66 19.09 -16.65
C ARG A 175 3.57 20.10 -17.01
N ASP A 176 2.42 20.07 -16.35
CA ASP A 176 1.37 21.07 -16.51
C ASP A 176 1.53 22.18 -15.45
N PRO A 177 1.90 23.43 -15.83
CA PRO A 177 2.07 24.52 -14.89
C PRO A 177 0.81 24.87 -14.09
N LYS A 178 -0.38 24.65 -14.66
CA LYS A 178 -1.65 24.88 -13.95
C LYS A 178 -1.84 23.85 -12.84
N ALA A 179 -1.59 22.58 -13.13
CA ALA A 179 -1.63 21.51 -12.14
C ALA A 179 -0.61 21.73 -11.01
N VAL A 180 0.62 22.14 -11.35
CA VAL A 180 1.66 22.46 -10.34
C VAL A 180 1.24 23.63 -9.46
N THR A 181 0.64 24.68 -10.02
CA THR A 181 0.15 25.84 -9.26
C THR A 181 -0.97 25.45 -8.30
N ALA A 182 -1.92 24.62 -8.78
CA ALA A 182 -2.99 24.10 -7.93
C ALA A 182 -2.43 23.21 -6.80
N LEU A 183 -1.46 22.34 -7.10
CA LEU A 183 -0.79 21.51 -6.10
C LEU A 183 -0.10 22.36 -5.03
N ARG A 184 0.59 23.45 -5.40
CA ARG A 184 1.22 24.33 -4.40
C ARG A 184 0.18 24.88 -3.41
N LYS A 185 -0.94 25.40 -3.90
CA LYS A 185 -2.05 25.87 -3.06
C LYS A 185 -2.59 24.75 -2.16
N HIS A 186 -2.75 23.54 -2.70
CA HIS A 186 -3.23 22.36 -1.97
C HIS A 186 -2.26 21.92 -0.88
N LEU A 187 -0.96 21.88 -1.19
CA LEU A 187 0.09 21.54 -0.26
C LEU A 187 0.17 22.56 0.88
N ASP A 188 0.11 23.86 0.56
CA ASP A 188 0.09 24.92 1.57
C ASP A 188 -1.11 24.78 2.51
N HIS A 189 -2.28 24.44 1.96
CA HIS A 189 -3.47 24.16 2.77
C HIS A 189 -3.26 22.92 3.65
N TYR A 190 -2.85 21.81 3.04
CA TYR A 190 -2.66 20.55 3.72
C TYR A 190 -1.66 20.66 4.88
N LEU A 191 -0.51 21.31 4.66
CA LEU A 191 0.52 21.45 5.68
C LEU A 191 0.03 22.24 6.91
N ARG A 192 -0.87 23.22 6.73
CA ARG A 192 -1.48 23.95 7.87
C ARG A 192 -2.40 23.09 8.71
N VAL A 193 -3.14 22.17 8.09
CA VAL A 193 -4.13 21.32 8.78
C VAL A 193 -3.60 19.94 9.16
N ARG A 194 -2.47 19.51 8.57
CA ARG A 194 -1.83 18.22 8.84
C ARG A 194 -1.66 17.90 10.33
N PRO A 195 -1.25 18.85 11.20
CA PRO A 195 -1.16 18.59 12.63
C PRO A 195 -2.46 18.05 13.24
N LEU A 196 -3.64 18.49 12.76
CA LEU A 196 -4.93 18.02 13.26
C LEU A 196 -5.16 16.51 13.03
N PHE A 197 -4.47 15.91 12.05
CA PHE A 197 -4.55 14.48 11.75
C PHE A 197 -3.48 13.65 12.45
N THR A 198 -2.37 14.25 12.86
CA THR A 198 -1.21 13.53 13.39
C THR A 198 -0.97 13.78 14.87
N THR A 199 -1.48 14.87 15.45
CA THR A 199 -1.38 15.15 16.88
C THR A 199 -2.56 14.53 17.61
N SER A 200 -2.28 13.57 18.49
CA SER A 200 -3.30 13.05 19.41
C SER A 200 -3.65 14.10 20.47
N PRO A 201 -4.93 14.37 20.78
CA PRO A 201 -5.31 15.16 21.95
C PRO A 201 -4.77 14.57 23.27
N CYS A 202 -4.46 13.27 23.28
CA CYS A 202 -3.89 12.53 24.42
C CYS A 202 -2.38 12.67 24.60
N ALA A 203 -1.65 13.38 23.75
CA ALA A 203 -0.18 13.52 23.86
C ALA A 203 0.30 14.39 25.06
N LYS A 204 -0.56 14.63 26.05
CA LYS A 204 -0.21 15.30 27.32
C LYS A 204 0.14 14.34 28.46
N SER A 205 0.03 13.02 28.27
CA SER A 205 0.54 12.06 29.25
C SER A 205 1.99 11.67 28.92
N PRO A 206 2.90 11.62 29.92
CA PRO A 206 4.28 11.23 29.70
C PRO A 206 4.37 9.78 29.17
N PRO A 207 5.39 9.46 28.35
CA PRO A 207 5.56 8.11 27.83
C PRO A 207 5.72 7.12 28.99
N LEU A 208 4.94 6.04 28.97
CA LEU A 208 5.17 4.89 29.84
C LEU A 208 6.54 4.28 29.49
N PRO A 209 7.37 3.93 30.48
CA PRO A 209 8.65 3.29 30.22
C PRO A 209 8.42 1.92 29.56
N CYS A 210 8.89 1.75 28.33
CA CYS A 210 8.97 0.45 27.68
C CYS A 210 10.09 -0.36 28.31
N SER A 211 9.74 -1.40 29.07
CA SER A 211 10.62 -2.50 29.44
C SER A 211 10.17 -3.76 28.69
N PHE A 212 10.96 -4.21 27.73
CA PHE A 212 11.02 -5.58 27.23
C PHE A 212 12.48 -5.92 26.96
#